data_AF-A0A521E3A2-F1
#
_entry.id   AF-A0A521E3A2-F1
#
_cell.length_a   1.000
_cell.length_b   1.000
_cell.length_c   1.000
_cell.angle_alpha   90.00
_cell.angle_beta   90.00
_cell.angle_gamma   90.00
#
_symmetry.space_group_name_H-M   'P 1'
#
loop_
_entity.id
_entity.type
_entity.pdbx_description
1 polymer ?
#
loop_
_entity_poly.entity_id
_entity_poly.type
_entity_poly.pdbx_seq_one_letter_code
_entity_poly.pdbx_strand_id
1 'polypeptide(L)'
;MRLQLTLILFLILYSSRALSLGCPSLSEAQIILNLSLKYPLVVKSVVPFPSFNSCKIFTESGETFFLSRDKKFLIEGMIINIPKAKFLKEDLIFFKKKSLFSLGKGEDIFVFTNPFCEVCRKNKKLLVNLSEKYRVNVIPLGFKGNGFEAAVSSYCLNLNEKNFFSLHRIELCDEGKLKVWSISDKFKKIGITGTPIVVTSDGSIFIGVDGIRELLRKN
;
A
#
# COMPACT_ATOMS: atom_id res chain seq x y z
N MET A 1 52.10 20.18 49.26
CA MET A 1 51.32 18.99 49.70
C MET A 1 49.87 19.41 49.86
N ARG A 2 48.96 18.78 49.09
CA ARG A 2 47.49 18.78 49.23
C ARG A 2 46.75 20.13 49.15
N LEU A 3 46.40 20.59 47.93
CA LEU A 3 45.22 21.46 47.76
C LEU A 3 44.65 21.44 46.33
N GLN A 4 44.42 20.25 45.75
CA GLN A 4 43.65 20.12 44.51
C GLN A 4 42.95 18.78 44.49
N LEU A 5 41.91 18.58 45.30
CA LEU A 5 41.11 17.35 45.22
C LEU A 5 39.70 17.49 45.79
N THR A 6 39.02 18.62 45.54
CA THR A 6 37.62 18.81 46.00
C THR A 6 36.82 19.69 45.05
N LEU A 7 36.90 19.44 43.73
CA LEU A 7 35.98 20.09 42.78
C LEU A 7 35.71 19.27 41.51
N ILE A 8 35.70 17.93 41.59
CA ILE A 8 35.26 17.05 40.49
C ILE A 8 34.35 15.95 41.07
N LEU A 9 33.39 16.34 41.92
CA LEU A 9 32.39 15.41 42.47
C LEU A 9 30.98 16.01 42.49
N PHE A 10 30.67 16.88 41.51
CA PHE A 10 29.34 17.46 41.36
C PHE A 10 28.83 17.50 39.90
N LEU A 11 29.41 16.67 39.01
CA LEU A 11 29.11 16.69 37.57
C LEU A 11 28.84 15.31 36.95
N ILE A 12 28.58 14.27 37.76
CA ILE A 12 28.21 12.92 37.27
C ILE A 12 26.87 12.45 37.86
N LEU A 13 25.94 13.38 38.09
CA LEU A 13 24.54 13.07 38.41
C LEU A 13 23.54 13.69 37.43
N TYR A 14 23.97 13.94 36.19
CA TYR A 14 23.04 13.86 35.05
C TYR A 14 22.95 12.41 34.62
N SER A 15 22.47 11.56 35.54
CA SER A 15 21.97 10.24 35.23
C SER A 15 20.90 10.41 34.17
N SER A 16 21.20 9.83 33.01
CA SER A 16 20.34 9.64 31.87
C SER A 16 18.89 9.48 32.30
N ARG A 17 18.03 10.47 32.00
CA ARG A 17 16.62 10.16 31.80
C ARG A 17 16.55 9.28 30.56
N ALA A 18 16.82 7.99 30.74
CA ALA A 18 16.24 7.00 29.86
C ALA A 18 14.73 7.20 30.03
N LEU A 19 14.11 7.94 29.10
CA LEU A 19 12.69 7.78 28.88
C LEU A 19 12.51 6.28 28.73
N SER A 20 11.90 5.65 29.73
CA SER A 20 11.39 4.30 29.57
C SER A 20 10.29 4.39 28.51
N LEU A 21 10.70 4.36 27.24
CA LEU A 21 9.91 4.06 26.06
C LEU A 21 9.41 2.60 26.08
N GLY A 22 9.31 2.01 27.26
CA GLY A 22 8.81 0.67 27.51
C GLY A 22 7.31 0.70 27.78
N CYS A 23 6.69 -0.47 27.64
CA CYS A 23 5.30 -0.62 28.03
C CYS A 23 5.11 -0.47 29.54
N PRO A 24 3.92 -0.03 29.98
CA PRO A 24 3.63 0.03 31.41
C PRO A 24 3.70 -1.37 32.03
N SER A 25 3.93 -1.43 33.34
CA SER A 25 3.69 -2.65 34.09
C SER A 25 2.20 -3.01 34.07
N LEU A 26 1.87 -4.24 34.48
CA LEU A 26 0.47 -4.67 34.70
C LEU A 26 -0.28 -3.70 35.63
N SER A 27 0.34 -3.33 36.75
CA SER A 27 -0.27 -2.43 37.73
C SER A 27 -0.46 -1.01 37.20
N GLU A 28 0.51 -0.49 36.46
CA GLU A 28 0.39 0.82 35.84
C GLU A 28 -0.71 0.82 34.76
N ALA A 29 -0.77 -0.21 33.92
CA ALA A 29 -1.85 -0.38 32.95
C ALA A 29 -3.21 -0.45 33.64
N GLN A 30 -3.33 -1.16 34.77
CA GLN A 30 -4.55 -1.24 35.56
C GLN A 30 -5.02 0.13 36.06
N ILE A 31 -4.08 0.95 36.58
CA ILE A 31 -4.38 2.31 37.03
C ILE A 31 -4.85 3.16 35.85
N ILE A 32 -4.14 3.10 34.72
CA ILE A 32 -4.50 3.87 33.53
C ILE A 32 -5.91 3.51 33.05
N LEU A 33 -6.25 2.22 32.98
CA LEU A 33 -7.60 1.80 32.60
C LEU A 33 -8.65 2.29 33.59
N ASN A 34 -8.42 2.13 34.89
CA ASN A 34 -9.36 2.57 35.93
C ASN A 34 -9.58 4.09 35.93
N LEU A 35 -8.55 4.88 35.61
CA LEU A 35 -8.65 6.34 35.52
C LEU A 35 -9.36 6.79 34.23
N SER A 36 -9.17 6.03 33.14
CA SER A 36 -9.66 6.42 31.82
C SER A 36 -11.08 5.92 31.53
N LEU A 37 -11.48 4.81 32.16
CA LEU A 37 -12.71 4.08 31.87
C LEU A 37 -13.64 4.07 33.09
N LYS A 38 -14.96 4.07 32.83
CA LYS A 38 -15.99 4.13 33.88
C LYS A 38 -16.43 2.76 34.40
N TYR A 39 -15.83 1.68 33.91
CA TYR A 39 -16.23 0.32 34.23
C TYR A 39 -15.03 -0.51 34.70
N PRO A 40 -15.24 -1.44 35.64
CA PRO A 40 -14.15 -2.23 36.21
C PRO A 40 -13.65 -3.24 35.18
N LEU A 41 -12.37 -3.15 34.83
CA LEU A 41 -11.66 -4.13 34.02
C LEU A 41 -10.49 -4.68 34.81
N VAL A 42 -10.11 -5.92 34.53
CA VAL A 42 -8.90 -6.54 35.10
C VAL A 42 -7.89 -6.73 33.99
N VAL A 43 -6.72 -6.10 34.12
CA VAL A 43 -5.62 -6.25 33.16
C VAL A 43 -4.98 -7.63 33.33
N LYS A 44 -5.04 -8.43 32.28
CA LYS A 44 -4.45 -9.76 32.19
C LYS A 44 -3.00 -9.72 31.73
N SER A 45 -2.70 -8.93 30.70
CA SER A 45 -1.34 -8.84 30.15
C SER A 45 -1.08 -7.54 29.41
N VAL A 46 0.19 -7.13 29.37
CA VAL A 46 0.67 -6.01 28.57
C VAL A 46 1.80 -6.50 27.69
N VAL A 47 1.70 -6.29 26.38
CA VAL A 47 2.74 -6.68 25.42
C VAL A 47 3.13 -5.51 24.51
N PRO A 48 4.42 -5.35 24.18
CA PRO A 48 4.84 -4.36 23.19
C PRO A 48 4.17 -4.58 21.82
N PHE A 49 3.79 -3.48 21.17
CA PHE A 49 3.31 -3.49 19.79
C PHE A 49 4.05 -2.45 18.94
N PRO A 50 5.26 -2.80 18.48
CA PRO A 50 6.15 -1.86 17.77
C PRO A 50 5.53 -1.28 16.49
N SER A 51 4.71 -2.05 15.77
CA SER A 51 4.10 -1.63 14.50
C SER A 51 3.24 -0.37 14.60
N PHE A 52 2.76 -0.02 15.79
CA PHE A 52 1.98 1.19 16.04
C PHE A 52 2.57 2.06 17.16
N ASN A 53 3.86 1.85 17.49
CA ASN A 53 4.56 2.52 18.57
C ASN A 53 3.75 2.54 19.89
N SER A 54 3.13 1.40 20.23
CA SER A 54 2.18 1.27 21.34
C SER A 54 2.40 -0.02 22.12
N CYS A 55 1.56 -0.23 23.12
CA CYS A 55 1.48 -1.42 23.96
C CYS A 55 0.06 -1.95 23.91
N LYS A 56 -0.08 -3.26 23.65
CA LYS A 56 -1.38 -3.94 23.75
C LYS A 56 -1.63 -4.34 25.19
N ILE A 57 -2.79 -3.96 25.70
CA ILE A 57 -3.30 -4.36 27.00
C ILE A 57 -4.46 -5.31 26.75
N PHE A 58 -4.36 -6.52 27.27
CA PHE A 58 -5.43 -7.51 27.25
C PHE A 58 -6.05 -7.59 28.64
N THR A 59 -7.37 -7.64 28.70
CA THR A 59 -8.13 -7.82 29.94
C THR A 59 -8.56 -9.27 30.12
N GLU A 60 -9.05 -9.62 31.30
CA GLU A 60 -9.63 -10.95 31.56
C GLU A 60 -10.96 -11.17 30.83
N SER A 61 -11.75 -10.11 30.66
CA SER A 61 -13.04 -10.12 29.96
C SER A 61 -12.91 -10.15 28.43
N GLY A 62 -11.69 -10.04 27.89
CA GLY A 62 -11.37 -10.26 26.48
C GLY A 62 -11.22 -9.00 25.63
N GLU A 63 -11.37 -7.82 26.20
CA GLU A 63 -11.09 -6.55 25.54
C GLU A 63 -9.59 -6.38 25.24
N THR A 64 -9.32 -5.61 24.19
CA THR A 64 -7.96 -5.21 23.81
C THR A 64 -7.89 -3.70 23.72
N PHE A 65 -6.90 -3.14 24.40
CA PHE A 65 -6.58 -1.72 24.33
C PHE A 65 -5.16 -1.51 23.77
N PHE A 66 -4.96 -0.37 23.13
CA PHE A 66 -3.67 0.08 22.64
C PHE A 66 -3.31 1.37 23.35
N LEU A 67 -2.27 1.33 24.19
CA LEU A 67 -1.73 2.48 24.88
C LEU A 67 -0.52 3.00 24.12
N SER A 68 -0.52 4.28 23.72
CA SER A 68 0.66 4.91 23.12
C SER A 68 1.86 4.83 24.08
N ARG A 69 3.09 4.70 23.57
CA ARG A 69 4.28 4.58 24.45
C ARG A 69 4.52 5.78 25.37
N ASP A 70 4.01 6.95 24.99
CA ASP A 70 4.02 8.16 25.84
C ASP A 70 2.84 8.23 26.83
N LYS A 71 1.97 7.21 26.83
CA LYS A 71 0.82 7.01 27.74
C LYS A 71 -0.27 8.08 27.64
N LYS A 72 -0.28 8.86 26.54
CA LYS A 72 -1.26 9.95 26.33
C LYS A 72 -2.55 9.50 25.65
N PHE A 73 -2.50 8.40 24.89
CA PHE A 73 -3.64 7.93 24.11
C PHE A 73 -3.93 6.47 24.43
N LEU A 74 -5.18 6.19 24.75
CA LEU A 74 -5.73 4.85 24.94
C LEU A 74 -6.78 4.61 23.86
N ILE A 75 -6.63 3.54 23.09
CA ILE A 75 -7.55 3.15 22.02
C ILE A 75 -8.13 1.78 22.37
N GLU A 76 -9.44 1.67 22.47
CA GLU A 76 -10.14 0.38 22.58
C GLU A 76 -10.45 -0.15 21.17
N GLY A 77 -10.17 -1.42 20.91
CA GLY A 77 -10.61 -2.07 19.68
C GLY A 77 -9.73 -3.22 19.20
N MET A 78 -9.74 -3.44 17.89
CA MET A 78 -9.00 -4.53 17.24
C MET A 78 -8.09 -3.99 16.15
N ILE A 79 -6.98 -4.70 15.93
CA ILE A 79 -6.11 -4.48 14.77
C ILE A 79 -6.28 -5.63 13.80
N ILE A 80 -6.63 -5.29 12.57
CA ILE A 80 -6.78 -6.23 11.48
C ILE A 80 -5.60 -6.04 10.53
N ASN A 81 -4.87 -7.12 10.27
CA ASN A 81 -3.85 -7.12 9.23
C ASN A 81 -4.55 -7.01 7.88
N ILE A 82 -4.27 -5.94 7.14
CA ILE A 82 -4.81 -5.76 5.79
C ILE A 82 -4.08 -6.74 4.87
N PRO A 83 -4.76 -7.76 4.31
CA PRO A 83 -4.13 -8.68 3.38
C PRO A 83 -3.73 -7.92 2.12
N LYS A 84 -2.61 -8.33 1.50
CA LYS A 84 -2.25 -7.81 0.19
C LYS A 84 -3.26 -8.31 -0.83
N ALA A 85 -3.90 -7.39 -1.55
CA ALA A 85 -4.79 -7.74 -2.63
C ALA A 85 -3.99 -8.49 -3.73
N LYS A 86 -4.59 -9.59 -4.21
CA LYS A 86 -3.98 -10.48 -5.19
C LYS A 86 -5.05 -11.00 -6.14
N PHE A 87 -4.75 -11.05 -7.42
CA PHE A 87 -5.63 -11.65 -8.42
C PHE A 87 -5.38 -13.15 -8.54
N LEU A 88 -6.44 -13.91 -8.85
CA LEU A 88 -6.36 -15.35 -9.05
C LEU A 88 -5.89 -15.68 -10.47
N LYS A 89 -5.53 -16.94 -10.70
CA LYS A 89 -5.04 -17.40 -12.02
C LYS A 89 -6.07 -17.16 -13.13
N GLU A 90 -7.35 -17.31 -12.81
CA GLU A 90 -8.47 -17.10 -13.74
C GLU A 90 -8.57 -15.63 -14.16
N ASP A 91 -8.26 -14.71 -13.25
CA ASP A 91 -8.18 -13.27 -13.55
C ASP A 91 -7.02 -12.98 -14.49
N LEU A 92 -5.86 -13.62 -14.31
CA LEU A 92 -4.71 -13.43 -15.18
C LEU A 92 -4.98 -13.94 -16.60
N ILE A 93 -5.67 -15.08 -16.74
CA ILE A 93 -6.13 -15.59 -18.04
C ILE A 93 -7.11 -14.59 -18.67
N PHE A 94 -8.03 -14.03 -17.88
CA PHE A 94 -8.95 -13.00 -18.33
C PHE A 94 -8.20 -11.74 -18.81
N PHE A 95 -7.23 -11.24 -18.04
CA PHE A 95 -6.43 -10.06 -18.40
C PHE A 95 -5.63 -10.28 -19.67
N LYS A 96 -5.01 -11.45 -19.83
CA LYS A 96 -4.26 -11.79 -21.05
C LYS A 96 -5.11 -11.70 -22.32
N LYS A 97 -6.37 -12.17 -22.26
CA LYS A 97 -7.33 -12.06 -23.37
C LYS A 97 -7.77 -10.62 -23.67
N LYS A 98 -7.54 -9.68 -22.75
CA LYS A 98 -7.87 -8.26 -22.89
C LYS A 98 -6.65 -7.39 -23.21
N SER A 99 -5.46 -7.97 -23.36
CA SER A 99 -4.27 -7.21 -23.76
C SER A 99 -4.49 -6.54 -25.11
N LEU A 100 -4.16 -5.26 -25.20
CA LEU A 100 -4.20 -4.51 -26.45
C LEU A 100 -2.94 -4.81 -27.27
N PHE A 101 -1.77 -4.78 -26.63
CA PHE A 101 -0.50 -5.20 -27.22
C PHE A 101 0.44 -5.72 -26.13
N SER A 102 1.54 -6.36 -26.54
CA SER A 102 2.58 -6.83 -25.61
C SER A 102 3.95 -6.30 -26.04
N LEU A 103 4.84 -6.08 -25.06
CA LEU A 103 6.22 -5.66 -25.25
C LEU A 103 7.18 -6.59 -24.52
N GLY A 104 8.41 -6.68 -25.02
CA GLY A 104 9.46 -7.45 -24.35
C GLY A 104 9.34 -8.96 -24.51
N LYS A 105 10.20 -9.66 -23.78
CA LYS A 105 10.26 -11.13 -23.69
C LYS A 105 10.46 -11.49 -22.22
N GLY A 106 9.93 -12.63 -21.78
CA GLY A 106 10.05 -13.08 -20.40
C GLY A 106 8.70 -13.47 -19.80
N GLU A 107 8.64 -13.42 -18.47
CA GLU A 107 7.43 -13.73 -17.73
C GLU A 107 6.34 -12.68 -17.95
N ASP A 108 5.09 -13.14 -18.09
CA ASP A 108 3.95 -12.26 -18.32
C ASP A 108 3.68 -11.38 -17.10
N ILE A 109 3.64 -10.06 -17.32
CA ILE A 109 3.04 -9.10 -16.40
C ILE A 109 1.99 -8.27 -17.13
N PHE A 110 1.03 -7.72 -16.39
CA PHE A 110 -0.08 -6.95 -16.94
C PHE A 110 0.01 -5.52 -16.46
N VAL A 111 0.08 -4.55 -17.37
CA VAL A 111 0.10 -3.13 -17.04
C VAL A 111 -1.21 -2.48 -17.46
N PHE A 112 -1.92 -1.97 -16.48
CA PHE A 112 -3.21 -1.31 -16.65
C PHE A 112 -3.04 0.20 -16.62
N THR A 113 -3.39 0.87 -17.72
CA THR A 113 -3.15 2.31 -17.91
C THR A 113 -4.08 2.86 -19.01
N ASN A 114 -4.08 4.18 -19.25
CA ASN A 114 -4.74 4.78 -20.41
C ASN A 114 -3.90 5.92 -21.02
N PRO A 115 -4.14 6.31 -22.29
CA PRO A 115 -3.41 7.37 -22.99
C PRO A 115 -3.45 8.74 -22.29
N PHE A 116 -4.51 9.02 -21.52
CA PHE A 116 -4.75 10.32 -20.89
C PHE A 116 -4.21 10.39 -19.46
N CYS A 117 -3.68 9.30 -18.91
CA CYS A 117 -3.03 9.28 -17.61
C CYS A 117 -1.73 10.08 -17.65
N GLU A 118 -1.76 11.32 -17.15
CA GLU A 118 -0.62 12.23 -17.20
C GLU A 118 0.62 11.66 -16.49
N VAL A 119 0.42 11.09 -15.31
CA VAL A 119 1.49 10.45 -14.53
C VAL A 119 2.09 9.27 -15.30
N CYS A 120 1.27 8.46 -15.96
CA CYS A 120 1.71 7.34 -16.78
C CYS A 120 2.55 7.82 -17.97
N ARG A 121 2.09 8.87 -18.68
CA ARG A 121 2.83 9.48 -19.80
C ARG A 121 4.19 10.03 -19.37
N LYS A 122 4.22 10.80 -18.28
CA LYS A 122 5.46 11.36 -17.72
C LYS A 122 6.47 10.27 -17.34
N ASN A 123 5.97 9.10 -16.96
CA ASN A 123 6.77 7.95 -16.55
C ASN A 123 6.79 6.81 -17.58
N LYS A 124 6.52 7.09 -18.88
CA LYS A 124 6.45 6.05 -19.93
C LYS A 124 7.73 5.21 -20.06
N LYS A 125 8.89 5.75 -19.66
CA LYS A 125 10.15 5.01 -19.60
C LYS A 125 10.09 3.79 -18.67
N LEU A 126 9.25 3.82 -17.62
CA LEU A 126 9.08 2.66 -16.74
C LEU A 126 8.50 1.45 -17.47
N LEU A 127 7.61 1.65 -18.45
CA LEU A 127 7.11 0.55 -19.29
C LEU A 127 8.21 -0.07 -20.13
N VAL A 128 9.11 0.76 -20.68
CA VAL A 128 10.27 0.30 -21.43
C VAL A 128 11.17 -0.53 -20.53
N ASN A 129 11.53 0.00 -19.35
CA ASN A 129 12.37 -0.72 -18.38
C ASN A 129 11.74 -2.04 -17.92
N LEU A 130 10.41 -2.09 -17.74
CA LEU A 130 9.71 -3.34 -17.45
C LEU A 130 9.85 -4.34 -18.62
N SER A 131 9.73 -3.88 -19.87
CA SER A 131 9.82 -4.73 -21.05
C SER A 131 11.21 -5.30 -21.33
N GLU A 132 12.25 -4.77 -20.69
CA GLU A 132 13.60 -5.34 -20.74
C GLU A 132 13.69 -6.66 -19.95
N LYS A 133 12.84 -6.83 -18.92
CA LYS A 133 12.84 -8.02 -18.03
C LYS A 133 11.62 -8.92 -18.22
N TYR A 134 10.48 -8.35 -18.60
CA TYR A 134 9.20 -9.03 -18.62
C TYR A 134 8.54 -8.96 -19.99
N ARG A 135 7.60 -9.89 -20.23
CA ARG A 135 6.60 -9.72 -21.29
C ARG A 135 5.47 -8.84 -20.73
N VAL A 136 5.50 -7.57 -21.08
CA VAL A 136 4.56 -6.55 -20.62
C VAL A 136 3.31 -6.57 -21.48
N ASN A 137 2.18 -7.01 -20.94
CA ASN A 137 0.87 -6.98 -21.58
C ASN A 137 0.15 -5.69 -21.20
N VAL A 138 -0.01 -4.75 -22.14
CA VAL A 138 -0.64 -3.46 -21.89
C VAL A 138 -2.15 -3.56 -22.07
N ILE A 139 -2.88 -3.19 -21.03
CA ILE A 139 -4.34 -3.27 -20.96
C ILE A 139 -4.91 -1.88 -20.70
N PRO A 140 -5.64 -1.29 -21.66
CA PRO A 140 -6.38 -0.05 -21.44
C PRO A 140 -7.35 -0.16 -20.25
N LEU A 141 -7.19 0.73 -19.27
CA LEU A 141 -8.00 0.83 -18.06
C LEU A 141 -8.34 2.28 -17.73
N GLY A 142 -9.61 2.51 -17.40
CA GLY A 142 -10.10 3.77 -16.87
C GLY A 142 -11.40 3.58 -16.10
N PHE A 143 -11.66 4.44 -15.12
CA PHE A 143 -12.77 4.23 -14.18
C PHE A 143 -13.96 5.17 -14.38
N LYS A 144 -13.70 6.39 -14.87
CA LYS A 144 -14.69 7.44 -15.14
C LYS A 144 -14.14 8.51 -16.10
N GLY A 145 -15.05 9.28 -16.70
CA GLY A 145 -14.75 10.45 -17.54
C GLY A 145 -13.70 10.17 -18.61
N ASN A 146 -12.85 11.16 -18.89
CA ASN A 146 -11.85 11.10 -19.96
C ASN A 146 -10.89 9.90 -19.85
N GLY A 147 -10.59 9.43 -18.64
CA GLY A 147 -9.73 8.25 -18.46
C GLY A 147 -10.40 6.96 -18.93
N PHE A 148 -11.70 6.81 -18.68
CA PHE A 148 -12.51 5.70 -19.20
C PHE A 148 -12.63 5.80 -20.72
N GLU A 149 -13.00 6.97 -21.23
CA GLU A 149 -13.16 7.19 -22.68
C GLU A 149 -11.86 6.97 -23.45
N ALA A 150 -10.72 7.43 -22.93
CA ALA A 150 -9.41 7.19 -23.55
C ALA A 150 -9.03 5.70 -23.55
N ALA A 151 -9.34 4.97 -22.47
CA ALA A 151 -9.13 3.52 -22.42
C ALA A 151 -10.00 2.78 -23.45
N VAL A 152 -11.27 3.18 -23.59
CA VAL A 152 -12.19 2.62 -24.59
C VAL A 152 -11.66 2.90 -25.99
N SER A 153 -11.31 4.15 -26.24
CA SER A 153 -10.78 4.58 -27.53
C SER A 153 -9.49 3.88 -27.93
N SER A 154 -8.67 3.47 -26.95
CA SER A 154 -7.48 2.67 -27.23
C SER A 154 -7.79 1.33 -27.89
N TYR A 155 -8.88 0.66 -27.46
CA TYR A 155 -9.35 -0.57 -28.09
C TYR A 155 -10.01 -0.30 -29.45
N CYS A 156 -10.83 0.75 -29.54
CA CYS A 156 -11.57 1.06 -30.77
C CYS A 156 -10.63 1.45 -31.92
N LEU A 157 -9.56 2.18 -31.61
CA LEU A 157 -8.54 2.60 -32.57
C LEU A 157 -7.42 1.56 -32.76
N ASN A 158 -7.49 0.43 -32.04
CA ASN A 158 -6.44 -0.60 -32.04
C ASN A 158 -5.02 -0.02 -31.87
N LEU A 159 -4.85 0.83 -30.85
CA LEU A 159 -3.56 1.50 -30.60
C LEU A 159 -2.47 0.46 -30.29
N ASN A 160 -1.24 0.79 -30.68
CA ASN A 160 -0.04 -0.02 -30.47
C ASN A 160 0.98 0.75 -29.63
N GLU A 161 2.13 0.14 -29.39
CA GLU A 161 3.17 0.69 -28.52
C GLU A 161 3.70 2.05 -28.95
N LYS A 162 3.67 2.35 -30.26
CA LYS A 162 4.23 3.59 -30.82
C LYS A 162 3.29 4.78 -30.61
N ASN A 163 1.98 4.53 -30.63
CA ASN A 163 0.96 5.58 -30.59
C ASN A 163 0.08 5.56 -29.33
N PHE A 164 0.23 4.57 -28.43
CA PHE A 164 -0.63 4.43 -27.26
C PHE A 164 -0.66 5.66 -26.35
N PHE A 165 0.47 6.34 -26.13
CA PHE A 165 0.50 7.57 -25.31
C PHE A 165 0.40 8.86 -26.11
N SER A 166 0.24 8.78 -27.42
CA SER A 166 -0.01 9.93 -28.26
C SER A 166 -1.45 10.39 -28.05
N LEU A 167 -1.65 11.70 -27.87
CA LEU A 167 -3.01 12.24 -27.80
C LEU A 167 -3.70 12.03 -29.15
N HIS A 168 -4.89 11.43 -29.11
CA HIS A 168 -5.71 11.16 -30.28
C HIS A 168 -7.14 11.65 -30.02
N ARG A 169 -7.94 11.76 -31.09
CA ARG A 169 -9.37 11.99 -30.98
C ARG A 169 -10.02 10.80 -30.26
N ILE A 170 -10.95 11.07 -29.35
CA ILE A 170 -11.69 10.02 -28.64
C ILE A 170 -12.70 9.39 -29.62
N GLU A 171 -12.63 8.06 -29.74
CA GLU A 171 -13.61 7.24 -30.45
C GLU A 171 -14.15 6.16 -29.53
N LEU A 172 -15.46 5.98 -29.49
CA LEU A 172 -16.11 5.04 -28.59
C LEU A 172 -16.82 3.95 -29.40
N CYS A 173 -16.63 2.71 -28.97
CA CYS A 173 -17.24 1.52 -29.56
C CYS A 173 -17.71 0.59 -28.43
N ASP A 174 -18.76 -0.18 -28.66
CA ASP A 174 -19.38 -0.98 -27.60
C ASP A 174 -18.47 -2.13 -27.13
N GLU A 175 -17.69 -2.72 -28.04
CA GLU A 175 -16.67 -3.71 -27.68
C GLU A 175 -15.63 -3.12 -26.72
N GLY A 176 -15.13 -1.92 -27.02
CA GLY A 176 -14.16 -1.21 -26.17
C GLY A 176 -14.75 -0.88 -24.80
N LYS A 177 -16.01 -0.40 -24.74
CA LYS A 177 -16.73 -0.15 -23.48
C LYS A 177 -16.83 -1.42 -22.64
N LEU A 178 -17.24 -2.54 -23.22
CA LEU A 178 -17.38 -3.82 -22.53
C LEU A 178 -16.02 -4.33 -22.01
N LYS A 179 -14.95 -4.23 -22.82
CA LYS A 179 -13.59 -4.59 -22.39
C LYS A 179 -13.17 -3.75 -21.18
N VAL A 180 -13.21 -2.43 -21.29
CA VAL A 180 -12.78 -1.55 -20.18
C VAL A 180 -13.66 -1.73 -18.95
N TRP A 181 -14.99 -1.78 -19.10
CA TRP A 181 -15.91 -1.93 -17.98
C TRP A 181 -15.68 -3.23 -17.20
N SER A 182 -15.53 -4.36 -17.89
CA SER A 182 -15.32 -5.66 -17.24
C SER A 182 -13.99 -5.73 -16.47
N ILE A 183 -12.95 -5.03 -16.93
CA ILE A 183 -11.69 -4.91 -16.21
C ILE A 183 -11.86 -3.96 -15.01
N SER A 184 -12.45 -2.78 -15.24
CA SER A 184 -12.68 -1.77 -14.19
C SER A 184 -13.53 -2.30 -13.04
N ASP A 185 -14.54 -3.14 -13.32
CA ASP A 185 -15.36 -3.78 -12.29
C ASP A 185 -14.53 -4.67 -11.35
N LYS A 186 -13.61 -5.47 -11.88
CA LYS A 186 -12.71 -6.31 -11.07
C LYS A 186 -11.83 -5.48 -10.14
N PHE A 187 -11.28 -4.36 -10.61
CA PHE A 187 -10.47 -3.47 -9.78
C PHE A 187 -11.30 -2.70 -8.74
N LYS A 188 -12.50 -2.22 -9.12
CA LYS A 188 -13.41 -1.53 -8.20
C LYS A 188 -13.83 -2.41 -7.02
N LYS A 189 -14.06 -3.71 -7.26
CA LYS A 189 -14.40 -4.70 -6.21
C LYS A 189 -13.34 -4.82 -5.12
N ILE A 190 -12.08 -4.54 -5.43
CA ILE A 190 -10.96 -4.54 -4.47
C ILE A 190 -10.50 -3.13 -4.09
N GLY A 191 -11.32 -2.10 -4.38
CA GLY A 191 -11.09 -0.72 -3.98
C GLY A 191 -10.09 0.06 -4.84
N ILE A 192 -9.61 -0.51 -5.95
CA ILE A 192 -8.63 0.16 -6.81
C ILE A 192 -9.36 0.95 -7.90
N THR A 193 -9.08 2.26 -7.98
CA THR A 193 -9.77 3.20 -8.87
C THR A 193 -8.82 4.16 -9.61
N GLY A 194 -7.53 3.84 -9.63
CA GLY A 194 -6.49 4.66 -10.26
C GLY A 194 -5.59 3.86 -11.22
N THR A 195 -4.79 4.58 -12.01
CA THR A 195 -3.77 4.01 -12.91
C THR A 195 -2.45 4.80 -12.74
N PRO A 196 -1.28 4.22 -13.04
CA PRO A 196 -1.06 2.87 -13.57
C PRO A 196 -1.16 1.78 -12.49
N ILE A 197 -1.39 0.54 -12.90
CA ILE A 197 -1.33 -0.65 -12.04
C ILE A 197 -0.54 -1.73 -12.75
N VAL A 198 0.25 -2.50 -12.01
CA VAL A 198 0.91 -3.71 -12.51
C VAL A 198 0.42 -4.91 -11.74
N VAL A 199 0.08 -5.97 -12.47
CA VAL A 199 -0.21 -7.29 -11.91
C VAL A 199 0.82 -8.28 -12.43
N THR A 200 1.56 -8.91 -11.53
CA THR A 200 2.57 -9.93 -11.87
C THR A 200 1.91 -11.28 -12.16
N SER A 201 2.70 -12.19 -12.74
CA SER A 201 2.29 -13.57 -13.05
C SER A 201 1.79 -14.37 -11.86
N ASP A 202 2.29 -14.07 -10.66
CA ASP A 202 1.83 -14.70 -9.44
C ASP A 202 0.48 -14.13 -8.98
N GLY A 203 0.06 -12.96 -9.49
CA GLY A 203 -1.15 -12.23 -9.15
C GLY A 203 -0.95 -11.01 -8.25
N SER A 204 0.29 -10.72 -7.81
CA SER A 204 0.58 -9.59 -6.92
C SER A 204 0.34 -8.24 -7.61
N ILE A 205 -0.20 -7.28 -6.86
CA ILE A 205 -0.65 -5.98 -7.39
C ILE A 205 0.27 -4.87 -6.91
N PHE A 206 0.76 -4.06 -7.86
CA PHE A 206 1.60 -2.89 -7.63
C PHE A 206 0.89 -1.66 -8.18
N ILE A 207 0.54 -0.72 -7.31
CA ILE A 207 -0.29 0.44 -7.66
C ILE A 207 0.58 1.69 -7.79
N GLY A 208 0.32 2.46 -8.84
CA GLY A 208 1.00 3.72 -9.08
C GLY A 208 2.45 3.56 -9.51
N VAL A 209 3.12 4.69 -9.67
CA VAL A 209 4.52 4.75 -10.11
C VAL A 209 5.45 4.14 -9.07
N ASP A 210 5.18 4.35 -7.79
CA ASP A 210 6.04 3.83 -6.71
C ASP A 210 5.93 2.31 -6.58
N GLY A 211 4.75 1.74 -6.76
CA GLY A 211 4.59 0.29 -6.85
C GLY A 211 5.39 -0.31 -8.01
N ILE A 212 5.40 0.35 -9.17
CA ILE A 212 6.21 -0.09 -10.32
C ILE A 212 7.71 -0.02 -10.00
N ARG A 213 8.17 1.03 -9.32
CA ARG A 213 9.56 1.15 -8.88
C ARG A 213 9.93 0.07 -7.86
N GLU A 214 9.02 -0.27 -6.94
CA GLU A 214 9.22 -1.38 -6.01
C GLU A 214 9.43 -2.70 -6.76
N LEU A 215 8.59 -2.99 -7.76
CA LEU A 215 8.74 -4.19 -8.59
C LEU A 215 10.09 -4.22 -9.31
N LEU A 216 10.53 -3.09 -9.87
CA LEU A 216 11.82 -2.99 -10.55
C LEU A 216 13.03 -3.18 -9.62
N ARG A 217 12.89 -2.84 -8.33
CA ARG A 217 13.96 -2.94 -7.32
C ARG A 217 14.09 -4.32 -6.66
N LYS A 218 13.03 -5.13 -6.70
CA LYS A 218 13.05 -6.48 -6.10
C LYS A 218 13.90 -7.49 -6.87
N ASN A 219 14.32 -7.13 -8.08
CA ASN A 219 15.11 -7.92 -9.03
C ASN A 219 16.18 -7.04 -9.70
#